data_AF-A0A530M3F7-F1
#
_entry.id   AF-A0A530M3F7-F1
#
_cell.length_a   1.000
_cell.length_b   1.000
_cell.length_c   1.000
_cell.angle_alpha   90.00
_cell.angle_beta   90.00
_cell.angle_gamma   90.00
#
_symmetry.space_group_name_H-M   'P 1'
#
loop_
_entity.id
_entity.type
_entity.pdbx_description
1 polymer ?
#
loop_
_entity_poly.entity_id
_entity_poly.type
_entity_poly.pdbx_seq_one_letter_code
_entity_poly.pdbx_strand_id
1 'polypeptide(L)'
;HLVSLLSGRVATSSGTSNPQIRFGEDLMSRVSYVMMNPDGREGMTVAVREAISGLVDKVCAEGNVQRNDILDSVFVGNPIMHHLFLGIDPTELGGAPFA
;
A
#
# COMPACT_ATOMS: atom_id res chain seq x y z
N HIS A 1 -1.86 5.98 -9.99
CA HIS A 1 -2.31 6.62 -11.25
C HIS A 1 -3.83 6.63 -11.28
N LEU A 2 -4.47 7.67 -11.82
CA LEU A 2 -5.89 7.69 -12.18
C LEU A 2 -6.00 7.56 -13.70
N VAL A 3 -6.77 6.58 -14.17
CA VAL A 3 -6.85 6.23 -15.60
C VAL A 3 -8.30 6.30 -16.06
N SER A 4 -8.52 6.93 -17.21
CA SER A 4 -9.84 6.95 -17.85
C SER A 4 -10.13 5.59 -18.49
N LEU A 5 -11.17 4.89 -18.02
CA LEU A 5 -11.58 3.60 -18.60
C LEU A 5 -12.13 3.72 -20.03
N LEU A 6 -12.64 4.89 -20.41
CA LEU A 6 -13.13 5.15 -21.77
C LEU A 6 -12.00 5.27 -22.80
N SER A 7 -10.82 5.74 -22.38
CA SER A 7 -9.73 6.08 -23.31
C SER A 7 -8.41 5.36 -23.04
N GLY A 8 -8.26 4.70 -21.88
CA GLY A 8 -7.02 4.10 -21.42
C GLY A 8 -5.93 5.10 -21.02
N ARG A 9 -6.19 6.42 -21.09
CA ARG A 9 -5.20 7.46 -20.79
C ARG A 9 -5.06 7.69 -19.29
N VAL A 10 -3.83 7.90 -18.84
CA VAL A 10 -3.54 8.39 -17.49
C VAL A 10 -3.99 9.86 -17.42
N ALA A 11 -4.98 10.13 -16.56
CA ALA A 11 -5.47 11.49 -16.32
C ALA A 11 -4.52 12.22 -15.36
N THR A 12 -4.20 11.59 -14.23
CA THR A 12 -3.32 12.15 -13.20
C THR A 12 -2.47 11.07 -12.54
N SER A 13 -1.37 11.49 -11.93
CA SER A 13 -0.43 10.60 -11.28
C SER A 13 0.18 11.28 -10.06
N SER A 14 0.19 10.57 -8.94
CA SER A 14 0.82 11.03 -7.72
C SER A 14 1.55 9.89 -7.02
N GLY A 15 2.53 10.26 -6.20
CA GLY A 15 3.33 9.34 -5.40
C GLY A 15 3.75 9.98 -4.09
N THR A 16 4.08 9.14 -3.11
CA THR A 16 4.59 9.55 -1.80
C THR A 16 5.60 8.50 -1.32
N SER A 17 6.47 8.90 -0.39
CA SER A 17 7.30 7.95 0.35
C SER A 17 6.42 6.98 1.15
N ASN A 18 6.83 5.72 1.23
CA ASN A 18 6.09 4.72 2.01
C ASN A 18 6.27 5.01 3.51
N PRO A 19 5.20 5.37 4.26
CA PRO A 19 5.30 5.72 5.67
C PRO A 19 5.71 4.53 6.55
N GLN A 20 5.71 3.31 6.02
CA GLN A 20 6.18 2.13 6.73
C GLN A 20 7.68 2.15 7.06
N ILE A 21 8.44 3.10 6.49
CA ILE A 21 9.86 3.30 6.82
C ILE A 21 10.12 3.45 8.32
N ARG A 22 9.16 4.02 9.06
CA ARG A 22 9.26 4.18 10.53
C ARG A 22 9.24 2.86 11.31
N PHE A 23 8.79 1.77 10.69
CA PHE A 23 8.73 0.44 11.28
C PHE A 23 9.86 -0.48 10.77
N GLY A 24 10.66 0.00 9.82
CA GLY A 24 11.69 -0.80 9.16
C GLY A 24 12.03 -0.20 7.81
N GLU A 25 13.33 0.05 7.59
CA GLU A 25 13.83 0.67 6.36
C GLU A 25 13.62 -0.26 5.15
N ASP A 26 13.90 -1.55 5.34
CA ASP A 26 13.79 -2.59 4.33
C ASP A 26 12.67 -3.62 4.63
N LEU A 27 12.55 -4.60 3.73
CA LEU A 27 11.57 -5.67 3.80
C LEU A 27 11.71 -6.54 5.08
N MET A 28 12.92 -6.95 5.42
CA MET A 28 13.20 -7.91 6.49
C MET A 28 13.11 -7.26 7.87
N SER A 29 13.53 -6.00 7.96
CA SER A 29 13.37 -5.19 9.17
C SER A 29 11.88 -4.96 9.51
N ARG A 30 11.01 -4.82 8.50
CA ARG A 30 9.56 -4.77 8.72
C ARG A 30 8.98 -6.10 9.20
N VAL A 31 9.38 -7.22 8.60
CA VAL A 31 8.94 -8.55 9.08
C VAL A 31 9.39 -8.77 10.52
N SER A 32 10.65 -8.45 10.83
CA SER A 32 11.18 -8.50 12.21
C SER A 32 10.38 -7.62 13.17
N TYR A 33 9.99 -6.41 12.74
CA TYR A 33 9.18 -5.52 13.55
C TYR A 33 7.79 -6.11 13.85
N VAL A 34 7.13 -6.74 12.87
CA VAL A 34 5.85 -7.45 13.08
C VAL A 34 6.03 -8.60 14.08
N MET A 35 7.11 -9.36 14.00
CA MET A 35 7.38 -10.46 14.93
C MET A 35 7.64 -10.00 16.37
N MET A 36 8.26 -8.82 16.54
CA MET A 36 8.65 -8.29 17.85
C MET A 36 7.57 -7.43 18.51
N ASN A 37 6.59 -6.94 17.75
CA ASN A 37 5.57 -6.01 18.22
C ASN A 37 4.18 -6.57 17.90
N PRO A 38 3.38 -6.98 18.90
CA PRO A 38 2.04 -7.54 18.68
C PRO A 38 1.14 -6.68 17.76
N ASP A 39 1.24 -5.36 17.88
CA ASP A 39 0.43 -4.41 17.11
C ASP A 39 1.14 -3.92 15.82
N GLY A 40 2.34 -4.43 15.53
CA GLY A 40 3.18 -3.96 14.44
C GLY A 40 2.54 -4.16 13.06
N ARG A 41 1.85 -5.30 12.88
CA ARG A 41 1.08 -5.59 11.64
C ARG A 41 -0.02 -4.56 11.42
N GLU A 42 -0.85 -4.33 12.44
CA GLU A 42 -1.97 -3.38 12.36
C GLU A 42 -1.46 -1.97 12.05
N GLY A 43 -0.43 -1.51 12.77
CA GLY A 43 0.19 -0.22 12.53
C GLY A 43 0.74 -0.05 11.11
N MET A 44 1.34 -1.10 10.53
CA MET A 44 1.82 -1.08 9.15
C MET A 44 0.69 -1.12 8.13
N THR A 45 -0.39 -1.86 8.40
CA THR A 45 -1.59 -1.92 7.54
C THR A 45 -2.30 -0.58 7.50
N VAL A 46 -2.50 0.06 8.65
CA VAL A 46 -3.07 1.41 8.74
C VAL A 46 -2.21 2.40 7.96
N ALA A 47 -0.89 2.41 8.20
CA ALA A 47 0.01 3.36 7.56
C ALA A 47 -0.01 3.28 6.02
N VAL A 48 -0.01 2.07 5.43
CA VAL A 48 -0.05 1.93 3.97
C VAL A 48 -1.43 2.29 3.39
N ARG A 49 -2.52 1.95 4.08
CA ARG A 49 -3.88 2.30 3.65
C ARG A 49 -4.13 3.80 3.71
N GLU A 50 -3.65 4.49 4.73
CA GLU A 50 -3.72 5.95 4.84
C GLU A 50 -2.93 6.62 3.72
N ALA A 51 -1.71 6.16 3.43
CA ALA A 51 -0.92 6.69 2.32
C ALA A 51 -1.61 6.50 0.96
N ILE A 52 -2.14 5.31 0.70
CA ILE A 52 -2.90 5.03 -0.53
C ILE A 52 -4.16 5.89 -0.59
N SER A 53 -4.90 6.02 0.51
CA SER A 53 -6.09 6.86 0.57
C SER A 53 -5.76 8.32 0.24
N GLY A 54 -4.71 8.88 0.85
CA GLY A 54 -4.27 10.24 0.54
C GLY A 54 -3.83 10.42 -0.92
N LEU A 55 -3.18 9.40 -1.51
CA LEU A 55 -2.85 9.42 -2.94
C LEU A 55 -4.10 9.40 -3.82
N VAL A 56 -5.12 8.60 -3.47
CA VAL A 56 -6.41 8.58 -4.16
C VAL A 56 -7.08 9.96 -4.10
N ASP A 57 -7.13 10.59 -2.92
CA ASP A 57 -7.69 11.94 -2.77
C ASP A 57 -6.96 12.96 -3.66
N LYS A 58 -5.63 12.89 -3.69
CA LYS A 58 -4.82 13.79 -4.50
C LYS A 58 -5.07 13.63 -6.00
N VAL A 59 -5.07 12.40 -6.51
CA VAL A 59 -5.31 12.17 -7.95
C VAL A 59 -6.75 12.49 -8.36
N CYS A 60 -7.73 12.29 -7.46
CA CYS A 60 -9.12 12.70 -7.66
C CYS A 60 -9.26 14.22 -7.73
N ALA A 61 -8.64 14.95 -6.79
CA ALA A 61 -8.66 16.40 -6.77
C ALA A 61 -7.98 17.01 -8.01
N GLU A 62 -6.80 16.52 -8.37
CA GLU A 62 -6.07 16.96 -9.57
C GLU A 62 -6.83 16.60 -10.87
N GLY A 63 -7.53 15.47 -10.88
CA GLY A 63 -8.29 14.98 -12.03
C GLY A 63 -9.70 15.57 -12.14
N ASN A 64 -10.15 16.31 -11.13
CA ASN A 64 -11.54 16.78 -10.99
C ASN A 64 -12.57 15.64 -11.11
N VAL A 65 -12.30 14.53 -10.42
CA VAL A 65 -13.13 13.30 -10.40
C VAL A 65 -13.54 13.00 -8.96
N GLN A 66 -14.77 12.52 -8.74
CA GLN A 66 -15.21 12.08 -7.41
C GLN A 66 -14.68 10.67 -7.11
N ARG A 67 -14.43 10.36 -5.83
CA ARG A 67 -14.03 8.99 -5.44
C ARG A 67 -15.03 7.93 -5.89
N ASN A 68 -16.32 8.25 -5.86
CA ASN A 68 -17.40 7.33 -6.25
C ASN A 68 -17.42 7.06 -7.77
N ASP A 69 -16.65 7.80 -8.57
CA ASP A 69 -16.49 7.54 -10.00
C ASP A 69 -15.37 6.51 -10.29
N ILE A 70 -14.60 6.10 -9.27
CA ILE A 70 -13.59 5.06 -9.41
C ILE A 70 -14.29 3.70 -9.42
N LEU A 71 -14.32 3.05 -10.58
CA LEU A 71 -14.99 1.76 -10.78
C LEU A 71 -14.10 0.55 -10.48
N ASP A 72 -12.78 0.70 -10.60
CA ASP A 72 -11.81 -0.39 -10.42
C ASP A 72 -10.47 0.14 -9.89
N SER A 73 -9.70 -0.73 -9.23
CA SER A 73 -8.38 -0.43 -8.67
C SER A 73 -7.45 -1.63 -8.77
N VAL A 74 -6.24 -1.41 -9.29
CA VAL A 74 -5.19 -2.43 -9.39
C VAL A 74 -4.01 -2.05 -8.50
N PHE A 75 -3.63 -2.96 -7.61
CA PHE A 75 -2.47 -2.80 -6.70
C PHE A 75 -1.35 -3.75 -7.09
N VAL A 76 -0.15 -3.20 -7.32
CA VAL A 76 1.05 -3.97 -7.67
C VAL A 76 2.09 -3.75 -6.58
N GLY A 77 2.70 -4.82 -6.10
CA GLY A 77 3.69 -4.81 -5.03
C GLY A 77 4.34 -6.17 -4.90
N ASN A 78 5.42 -6.25 -4.12
CA ASN A 78 5.97 -7.54 -3.72
C ASN A 78 5.03 -8.26 -2.71
N PRO A 79 5.19 -9.57 -2.48
CA PRO A 79 4.28 -10.35 -1.63
C PRO A 79 4.10 -9.80 -0.20
N ILE A 80 5.17 -9.31 0.44
CA ILE A 80 5.07 -8.74 1.79
C ILE A 80 4.23 -7.46 1.78
N MET A 81 4.38 -6.61 0.77
CA MET A 81 3.54 -5.42 0.62
C MET A 81 2.07 -5.78 0.37
N HIS A 82 1.78 -6.86 -0.36
CA HIS A 82 0.42 -7.38 -0.50
C HIS A 82 -0.16 -7.80 0.85
N HIS A 83 0.61 -8.56 1.63
CA HIS A 83 0.19 -9.04 2.95
C HIS A 83 -0.11 -7.86 3.88
N LEU A 84 0.83 -6.92 4.01
CA LEU A 84 0.65 -5.73 4.86
C LEU A 84 -0.53 -4.87 4.43
N PHE A 85 -0.74 -4.67 3.12
CA PHE A 85 -1.89 -3.91 2.61
C PHE A 85 -3.24 -4.60 2.91
N LEU A 86 -3.29 -5.92 2.75
CA LEU A 86 -4.48 -6.73 3.00
C LEU A 86 -4.69 -7.02 4.50
N GLY A 87 -3.71 -6.73 5.35
CA GLY A 87 -3.75 -7.05 6.78
C GLY A 87 -3.45 -8.53 7.07
N ILE A 88 -2.82 -9.23 6.15
CA ILE A 88 -2.36 -10.63 6.31
C ILE A 88 -0.99 -10.60 6.97
N ASP A 89 -0.71 -11.56 7.85
CA ASP A 89 0.58 -11.69 8.52
C ASP A 89 1.69 -12.08 7.52
N PRO A 90 2.76 -11.27 7.33
CA PRO A 90 3.86 -11.57 6.41
C PRO A 90 4.97 -12.45 7.02
N THR A 91 4.86 -12.88 8.29
CA THR A 91 5.96 -13.54 9.02
C THR A 91 6.53 -14.77 8.31
N GLU A 92 5.68 -15.62 7.75
CA GLU A 92 6.08 -16.83 7.03
C GLU A 92 6.92 -16.52 5.77
N LEU A 93 6.78 -15.33 5.19
CA LEU A 93 7.56 -14.90 4.02
C LEU A 93 9.01 -14.53 4.37
N GLY A 94 9.30 -14.29 5.65
CA GLY A 94 10.64 -13.93 6.14
C GLY A 94 11.41 -15.09 6.78
N GLY A 95 10.74 -16.19 7.12
CA GLY A 95 11.34 -17.37 7.76
C GLY A 95 11.87 -18.38 6.74
N ALA A 96 13.01 -19.01 7.05
CA ALA A 96 13.45 -20.18 6.29
C ALA A 96 12.66 -21.44 6.73
N PRO A 97 12.30 -22.36 5.82
CA PRO A 97 12.45 -22.29 4.37
C PRO A 97 11.34 -21.39 3.78
N PHE A 98 11.73 -20.32 3.09
CA PHE A 98 10.83 -19.31 2.56
C PHE A 98 9.57 -19.94 1.94
N ALA A 99 8.42 -19.72 2.57
CA ALA A 99 7.15 -20.37 2.23
C ALA A 99 6.26 -19.48 1.36
#